data_AF-A0A409YUK9-F1
#
_entry.id   AF-A0A409YUK9-F1
#
_cell.length_a   1.000
_cell.length_b   1.000
_cell.length_c   1.000
_cell.angle_alpha   90.00
_cell.angle_beta   90.00
_cell.angle_gamma   90.00
#
_symmetry.space_group_name_H-M   'P 1'
#
loop_
_entity.id
_entity.type
_entity.pdbx_description
1 polymer ?
#
loop_
_entity_poly.entity_id
_entity_poly.type
_entity_poly.pdbx_seq_one_letter_code
_entity_poly.pdbx_strand_id
1 'polypeptide(L)'
;MTRNEDEYPEPHKFKPERFFTESGELDDRDRVLAYGFGRRICVGKHLASSTLWITIASVLACFNIEKCKDELGNEVEINDDFDHLGQVL
;
A
#
# COMPACT_ATOMS: atom_id res chain seq x y z
N MET A 1 -0.68 15.10 8.24
CA MET A 1 0.70 14.62 8.03
C MET A 1 0.75 13.73 6.80
N THR A 2 0.32 12.46 6.83
CA THR A 2 0.42 11.56 5.65
C THR A 2 -0.44 11.93 4.44
N ARG A 3 -1.43 12.82 4.61
CA ARG A 3 -2.23 13.40 3.52
C ARG A 3 -2.15 14.94 3.46
N ASN A 4 -1.08 15.53 4.01
CA ASN A 4 -0.87 16.96 3.88
C ASN A 4 -0.43 17.28 2.44
N GLU A 5 -1.15 18.15 1.75
CA GLU A 5 -0.89 18.48 0.34
C GLU A 5 0.41 19.26 0.13
N ASP A 6 0.85 20.03 1.13
CA ASP A 6 2.14 20.74 1.09
C ASP A 6 3.34 19.79 1.07
N GLU A 7 3.18 18.58 1.64
CA GLU A 7 4.23 17.56 1.73
C GLU A 7 4.03 16.45 0.69
N TYR A 8 2.78 16.08 0.41
CA TYR A 8 2.38 15.02 -0.49
C TYR A 8 1.36 15.56 -1.50
N PRO A 9 1.80 16.15 -2.62
CA PRO A 9 0.91 16.57 -3.69
C PRO A 9 0.04 15.42 -4.19
N GLU A 10 -1.24 15.68 -4.45
CA GLU A 10 -2.24 14.66 -4.79
C GLU A 10 -2.30 13.52 -3.73
N PRO A 11 -2.50 13.83 -2.44
CA PRO A 11 -2.30 12.87 -1.34
C PRO A 11 -3.32 11.72 -1.31
N HIS A 12 -4.43 11.87 -2.05
CA HIS A 12 -5.47 10.86 -2.17
C HIS A 12 -5.23 9.86 -3.32
N LYS A 13 -4.26 10.13 -4.20
CA LYS A 13 -3.88 9.20 -5.25
C LYS A 13 -2.82 8.23 -4.75
N PHE A 14 -3.05 6.94 -4.97
CA PHE A 14 -2.01 5.92 -4.82
C PHE A 14 -0.93 6.14 -5.89
N LYS A 15 0.23 6.66 -5.47
CA LYS A 15 1.34 7.03 -6.36
C LYS A 15 2.65 6.61 -5.69
N PRO A 16 3.06 5.33 -5.82
CA PRO A 16 4.28 4.81 -5.20
C PRO A 16 5.54 5.56 -5.60
N GLU A 17 5.56 6.13 -6.81
CA GLU A 17 6.69 6.85 -7.41
C GLU A 17 7.11 8.07 -6.58
N ARG A 18 6.22 8.60 -5.72
CA ARG A 18 6.53 9.75 -4.84
C ARG A 18 7.60 9.45 -3.78
N PHE A 19 7.96 8.18 -3.59
CA PHE A 19 8.99 7.74 -2.66
C PHE A 19 10.34 7.45 -3.35
N PHE A 20 10.48 7.82 -4.62
CA PHE A 20 11.72 7.72 -5.37
C PHE A 20 12.28 9.10 -5.67
N THR A 21 13.61 9.19 -5.78
CA THR A 21 14.31 10.37 -6.29
C THR A 21 14.13 10.48 -7.81
N GLU A 22 14.49 11.62 -8.40
CA GLU A 22 14.47 11.79 -9.86
C GLU A 22 15.39 10.81 -10.59
N SER A 23 16.42 10.27 -9.91
CA SER A 23 17.31 9.24 -10.46
C SER A 23 16.74 7.83 -10.34
N GLY A 24 15.54 7.65 -9.77
CA GLY A 24 14.90 6.35 -9.58
C GLY A 24 15.38 5.56 -8.36
N GLU A 25 16.16 6.18 -7.49
CA GLU A 25 16.60 5.57 -6.23
C GLU A 25 15.53 5.77 -5.15
N LEU A 26 15.48 4.89 -4.16
CA LEU A 26 14.61 5.11 -3.01
C LEU A 26 15.05 6.38 -2.27
N ASP A 27 14.08 7.23 -1.97
CA ASP A 27 14.31 8.42 -1.15
C ASP A 27 14.56 7.99 0.30
N ASP A 28 15.79 8.19 0.80
CA ASP A 28 16.26 7.76 2.13
C ASP A 28 15.65 8.56 3.31
N ARG A 29 14.65 9.40 3.03
CA ARG A 29 13.90 10.08 4.07
C ARG A 29 13.00 9.07 4.78
N ASP A 30 13.31 8.75 6.05
CA ASP A 30 12.47 7.90 6.92
C ASP A 30 11.12 8.59 7.23
N ARG A 31 10.21 8.52 6.26
CA ARG A 31 8.88 9.15 6.28
C ARG A 31 7.77 8.16 6.55
N VAL A 32 8.09 6.93 6.99
CA VAL A 32 7.07 5.92 7.29
C VAL A 32 6.42 6.23 8.63
N LEU A 33 5.50 7.19 8.60
CA LEU A 33 4.76 7.66 9.78
C LEU A 33 3.70 6.65 10.27
N ALA A 34 3.50 5.54 9.54
CA ALA A 34 2.53 4.50 9.88
C ALA A 34 2.79 3.85 11.25
N TYR A 35 4.03 3.91 11.75
CA TYR A 35 4.43 3.33 13.04
C TYR A 35 4.40 4.35 14.20
N GLY A 36 4.04 5.61 13.94
CA GLY A 36 4.15 6.70 14.91
C GLY A 36 5.58 7.23 15.07
N PHE A 37 5.81 8.03 16.12
CA PHE A 37 7.09 8.70 16.36
C PHE A 37 7.38 8.88 17.86
N GLY A 38 8.64 9.17 18.19
CA GLY A 38 9.11 9.43 19.55
C GLY A 38 9.19 8.18 20.44
N ARG A 39 9.14 8.38 21.77
CA ARG A 39 9.33 7.32 22.79
C ARG A 39 8.30 6.19 22.74
N ARG A 40 7.19 6.37 22.02
CA ARG A 40 6.09 5.40 21.90
C ARG A 40 5.87 4.92 20.47
N ILE A 41 6.87 5.08 19.60
CA ILE A 41 6.88 4.47 18.27
C ILE A 41 6.63 2.96 18.39
N CYS A 42 5.93 2.39 17.41
CA CYS A 42 5.58 0.97 17.40
C CYS A 42 6.83 0.11 17.60
N VAL A 43 6.86 -0.64 18.70
CA VAL A 43 7.97 -1.56 19.03
C VAL A 43 8.13 -2.66 17.99
N GLY A 44 7.06 -2.99 17.26
CA GLY A 44 7.06 -3.97 16.19
C GLY A 44 7.46 -3.43 14.82
N LYS A 45 7.85 -2.15 14.67
CA LYS A 45 8.06 -1.53 13.35
C LYS A 45 9.04 -2.29 12.45
N HIS A 46 10.11 -2.82 13.03
CA HIS A 46 11.13 -3.55 12.26
C HIS A 46 10.61 -4.91 11.78
N LEU A 47 9.94 -5.64 12.68
CA LEU A 47 9.30 -6.90 12.31
C LEU A 47 8.24 -6.67 11.24
N ALA A 48 7.34 -5.70 11.43
CA ALA A 48 6.30 -5.38 10.48
C ALA A 48 6.85 -5.01 9.09
N SER A 49 7.85 -4.12 9.01
CA SER A 49 8.47 -3.75 7.73
C SER A 49 9.15 -4.93 7.05
N SER A 50 9.91 -5.74 7.78
CA SER A 50 10.58 -6.92 7.21
C SER A 50 9.58 -7.97 6.74
N THR A 51 8.52 -8.22 7.51
CA THR A 51 7.46 -9.16 7.15
C THR A 51 6.70 -8.67 5.91
N LEU A 52 6.29 -7.40 5.87
CA LEU A 52 5.61 -6.84 4.70
C LEU A 52 6.47 -6.94 3.44
N TRP A 53 7.76 -6.60 3.55
CA TRP A 53 8.70 -6.69 2.44
C TRP A 53 8.78 -8.10 1.88
N ILE A 54 9.06 -9.10 2.72
CA ILE A 54 9.20 -10.47 2.25
C ILE A 54 7.87 -11.03 1.73
N THR A 55 6.75 -10.71 2.37
CA THR A 55 5.43 -11.15 1.89
C THR A 55 5.13 -10.62 0.50
N ILE A 56 5.30 -9.31 0.27
CA ILE A 56 5.05 -8.71 -1.05
C ILE A 56 5.99 -9.31 -2.10
N ALA A 57 7.30 -9.41 -1.78
CA ALA A 57 8.28 -9.97 -2.70
C ALA A 57 7.97 -11.44 -3.06
N SER A 58 7.60 -12.26 -2.07
CA SER A 58 7.22 -13.66 -2.29
C SER A 58 5.95 -13.79 -3.11
N VAL A 59 4.93 -12.96 -2.86
CA VAL A 59 3.70 -12.98 -3.65
C VAL A 59 3.99 -12.65 -5.11
N LEU A 60 4.75 -11.58 -5.37
CA LEU A 60 5.11 -11.17 -6.73
C LEU A 60 6.05 -12.16 -7.44
N ALA A 61 6.86 -12.92 -6.70
CA ALA A 61 7.74 -13.93 -7.26
C ALA A 61 7.00 -15.23 -7.62
N CYS A 62 5.93 -15.58 -6.91
CA CYS A 62 5.26 -16.87 -7.04
C CYS A 62 3.90 -16.80 -7.75
N PHE A 63 3.27 -15.63 -7.83
CA PHE A 63 1.91 -15.48 -8.34
C PHE A 63 1.78 -14.29 -9.28
N ASN A 64 0.79 -14.38 -10.17
CA ASN A 64 0.30 -13.24 -10.93
C ASN A 64 -0.99 -12.73 -10.28
N ILE A 65 -1.07 -11.43 -10.01
CA ILE A 65 -2.23 -10.82 -9.35
C ILE A 65 -3.13 -10.24 -10.45
N GLU A 66 -4.30 -10.83 -10.64
CA GLU A 66 -5.28 -10.43 -11.65
C GLU A 66 -6.69 -10.36 -11.04
N LYS A 67 -7.60 -9.63 -11.69
CA LYS A 67 -9.02 -9.63 -11.30
C LYS A 67 -9.62 -11.03 -11.46
N CYS A 68 -10.58 -11.38 -10.61
CA CYS A 68 -11.33 -12.61 -10.82
C CYS A 68 -12.19 -12.52 -12.08
N LYS A 69 -12.52 -13.68 -12.65
CA LYS A 69 -13.34 -13.80 -13.86
C LYS A 69 -14.67 -14.45 -13.54
N ASP A 70 -15.73 -13.97 -14.16
CA ASP A 70 -17.06 -14.58 -14.11
C ASP A 70 -17.11 -15.89 -14.92
N GLU A 71 -18.28 -16.55 -14.94
CA GLU A 71 -18.50 -17.79 -15.71
C GLU A 71 -18.30 -17.62 -17.22
N LEU A 72 -18.37 -16.38 -17.72
CA LEU A 72 -18.20 -16.03 -19.13
C LEU A 72 -16.74 -15.60 -19.44
N GLY A 73 -15.87 -15.55 -18.44
CA GLY A 73 -14.47 -15.17 -18.58
C GLY A 73 -14.20 -13.66 -18.55
N ASN A 74 -15.19 -12.83 -18.22
CA ASN A 74 -15.02 -11.38 -18.10
C ASN A 74 -14.45 -11.01 -16.72
N GLU A 75 -13.64 -9.96 -16.67
CA GLU A 75 -13.16 -9.42 -15.38
C GLU A 75 -14.33 -8.89 -14.55
N VAL A 76 -14.37 -9.27 -13.28
CA VAL A 76 -15.33 -8.74 -12.32
C VAL A 76 -14.77 -7.43 -11.75
N GLU A 77 -15.55 -6.36 -11.82
CA GLU A 77 -15.18 -5.08 -11.22
C GLU A 77 -15.21 -5.16 -9.70
N ILE A 78 -14.22 -4.53 -9.06
CA ILE A 78 -14.14 -4.48 -7.61
C ILE A 78 -15.18 -3.47 -7.13
N ASN A 79 -16.17 -3.94 -6.37
CA ASN A 79 -17.14 -3.07 -5.74
C ASN A 79 -16.56 -2.49 -4.45
N ASP A 80 -16.47 -1.16 -4.40
CA ASP A 80 -15.99 -0.39 -3.24
C ASP A 80 -17.14 0.03 -2.29
N ASP A 81 -18.39 -0.33 -2.60
CA ASP A 81 -19.55 -0.03 -1.77
C ASP A 81 -19.55 -0.93 -0.52
N PHE A 82 -19.51 -0.29 0.65
CA PHE A 82 -19.68 -0.96 1.95
C PHE A 82 -21.13 -0.78 2.41
N ASP A 83 -21.94 -1.83 2.31
CA ASP A 83 -23.21 -1.91 2.99
C ASP A 83 -23.03 -2.35 4.45
N HIS A 84 -24.08 -2.17 5.26
CA HIS A 84 -24.09 -2.37 6.71
C HIS A 84 -23.85 -3.84 7.14
N LEU A 85 -23.73 -4.76 6.18
CA LEU A 85 -23.52 -6.20 6.39
C LEU A 85 -22.11 -6.68 5.95
N GLY A 86 -21.27 -5.80 5.41
CA GLY A 86 -19.96 -6.14 4.84
C GLY A 86 -20.05 -6.44 3.33
N GLN A 87 -18.90 -6.30 2.64
CA GLN A 87 -18.74 -6.33 1.17
C GLN A 87 -19.75 -7.22 0.44
N VAL A 88 -20.60 -6.60 -0.40
CA VAL A 88 -21.40 -7.29 -1.41
C VAL A 88 -20.45 -7.87 -2.45
N LEU A 89 -20.42 -9.20 -2.55
CA LEU A 89 -19.75 -9.94 -3.63
C LEU A 89 -20.40 -9.68 -4.98
#